data_AF-A0A6P0MDD0-F1
#
_entry.id   AF-A0A6P0MDD0-F1
#
_cell.length_a   1.000
_cell.length_b   1.000
_cell.length_c   1.000
_cell.angle_alpha   90.00
_cell.angle_beta   90.00
_cell.angle_gamma   90.00
#
_symmetry.space_group_name_H-M   'P 1'
#
loop_
_entity.id
_entity.type
_entity.pdbx_description
1 polymer ?
#
loop_
_entity_poly.entity_id
_entity_poly.type
_entity_poly.pdbx_seq_one_letter_code
_entity_poly.pdbx_strand_id
1 'polypeptide(L)'
;MTTSLRRIPSSRETIRKQVDNYSVSLITALNEFIEDAQHKLPNDQSKIVVIADNLDRIIPLEKGNERTSHEEIFLDYSSQLTALNCHVVYTVPISLAYSSNATELRNIYATPQVLPMIMVKNRQNESYSKGLDKLKEVIEKRIHLVDSRIDIDTQIFDSQDTRIELCAMTGGHVRELMLLMQSVMRYIDDFPITTRIVRRAVSDARDSTYRNAVSSEEWQKLAEVVTVDARYYPGHLRSRTVHESFPSHGS
;
A
#
# COMPACT_ATOMS: atom_id res chain seq x y z
N MET A 1 -17.69 0.77 23.49
CA MET A 1 -17.47 -0.61 23.97
C MET A 1 -16.71 -1.43 22.93
N THR A 2 -15.49 -1.03 22.56
CA THR A 2 -14.79 -1.61 21.37
C THR A 2 -13.35 -2.05 21.65
N THR A 3 -12.83 -1.86 22.85
CA THR A 3 -11.41 -2.10 23.16
C THR A 3 -11.13 -3.50 23.75
N SER A 4 -12.13 -4.18 24.31
CA SER A 4 -11.92 -5.43 25.06
C SER A 4 -11.89 -6.71 24.19
N LEU A 5 -12.40 -6.67 22.96
CA LEU A 5 -12.50 -7.86 22.09
C LEU A 5 -11.16 -8.27 21.45
N ARG A 6 -10.12 -7.44 21.55
CA ARG A 6 -8.87 -7.63 20.80
C ARG A 6 -7.90 -8.64 21.42
N ARG A 7 -8.15 -9.18 22.62
CA ARG A 7 -7.09 -9.83 23.44
C ARG A 7 -7.37 -11.21 24.03
N ILE A 8 -8.45 -11.90 23.64
CA ILE A 8 -8.76 -13.23 24.19
C ILE A 8 -8.80 -14.29 23.06
N PRO A 9 -7.90 -15.29 23.05
CA PRO A 9 -7.85 -16.35 22.05
C PRO A 9 -9.16 -17.15 21.94
N SER A 10 -9.80 -17.44 23.09
CA SER A 10 -11.07 -18.17 23.15
C SER A 10 -12.25 -17.37 22.57
N SER A 11 -12.19 -16.04 22.58
CA SER A 11 -13.20 -15.21 21.91
C SER A 11 -13.11 -15.30 20.39
N ARG A 12 -11.91 -15.48 19.80
CA ARG A 12 -11.77 -15.63 18.34
C ARG A 12 -12.30 -16.97 17.83
N GLU A 13 -12.07 -18.06 18.55
CA GLU A 13 -12.68 -19.35 18.21
C GLU A 13 -14.19 -19.34 18.39
N THR A 14 -14.68 -18.68 19.43
CA THR A 14 -16.13 -18.52 19.67
C THR A 14 -16.77 -17.67 18.57
N ILE A 15 -16.15 -16.54 18.21
CA ILE A 15 -16.59 -15.69 17.10
C ILE A 15 -16.53 -16.46 15.78
N ARG A 16 -15.45 -17.21 15.50
CA ARG A 16 -15.38 -18.05 14.29
C ARG A 16 -16.51 -19.07 14.24
N LYS A 17 -16.74 -19.83 15.31
CA LYS A 17 -17.84 -20.79 15.38
C LYS A 17 -19.22 -20.14 15.21
N GLN A 18 -19.41 -18.94 15.76
CA GLN A 18 -20.66 -18.20 15.56
C GLN A 18 -20.78 -17.66 14.13
N VAL A 19 -19.74 -17.05 13.58
CA VAL A 19 -19.73 -16.51 12.22
C VAL A 19 -19.89 -17.62 11.18
N ASP A 20 -19.25 -18.78 11.37
CA ASP A 20 -19.41 -19.93 10.46
C ASP A 20 -20.85 -20.46 10.48
N ASN A 21 -21.45 -20.59 11.67
CA ASN A 21 -22.84 -21.03 11.82
C ASN A 21 -23.86 -20.03 11.27
N TYR A 22 -23.50 -18.75 11.15
CA TYR A 22 -24.41 -17.65 10.80
C TYR A 22 -23.98 -16.87 9.55
N SER A 23 -22.99 -17.34 8.79
CA SER A 23 -22.37 -16.59 7.69
C SER A 23 -23.40 -16.13 6.66
N VAL A 24 -24.33 -17.02 6.27
CA VAL A 24 -25.45 -16.67 5.39
C VAL A 24 -26.34 -15.58 6.02
N SER A 25 -26.72 -15.74 7.30
CA SER A 25 -27.56 -14.75 7.99
C SER A 25 -26.88 -13.39 8.18
N LEU A 26 -25.55 -13.37 8.30
CA LEU A 26 -24.79 -12.12 8.42
C LEU A 26 -24.74 -11.38 7.08
N ILE A 27 -24.51 -12.09 5.98
CA ILE A 27 -24.55 -11.49 4.63
C ILE A 27 -25.95 -10.93 4.34
N THR A 28 -27.02 -11.67 4.68
CA THR A 28 -28.39 -11.17 4.55
C THR A 28 -28.59 -9.88 5.35
N ALA A 29 -28.23 -9.87 6.63
CA ALA A 29 -28.37 -8.68 7.48
C ALA A 29 -27.53 -7.48 6.98
N LEU A 30 -26.32 -7.74 6.47
CA LEU A 30 -25.48 -6.69 5.88
C LEU A 30 -26.10 -6.12 4.61
N ASN A 31 -26.69 -6.97 3.75
CA ASN A 31 -27.35 -6.52 2.54
C ASN A 31 -28.62 -5.72 2.81
N GLU A 32 -29.43 -6.14 3.80
CA GLU A 32 -30.58 -5.34 4.26
C GLU A 32 -30.14 -3.96 4.77
N PHE A 33 -29.02 -3.90 5.52
CA PHE A 33 -28.44 -2.64 5.97
C PHE A 33 -27.93 -1.76 4.81
N ILE A 34 -27.24 -2.37 3.83
CA ILE A 34 -26.74 -1.67 2.63
C ILE A 34 -27.91 -1.11 1.82
N GLU A 35 -28.98 -1.86 1.65
CA GLU A 35 -30.18 -1.44 0.91
C GLU A 35 -30.89 -0.28 1.62
N ASP A 36 -31.09 -0.36 2.94
CA ASP A 36 -31.65 0.74 3.72
C ASP A 36 -30.76 2.00 3.64
N ALA A 37 -29.43 1.83 3.67
CA ALA A 37 -28.49 2.94 3.50
C ALA A 37 -28.60 3.56 2.10
N GLN A 38 -28.69 2.75 1.04
CA GLN A 38 -28.87 3.22 -0.34
C GLN A 38 -30.15 4.03 -0.51
N HIS A 39 -31.27 3.63 0.10
CA HIS A 39 -32.53 4.38 0.05
C HIS A 39 -32.48 5.75 0.74
N LYS A 40 -31.54 5.94 1.66
CA LYS A 40 -31.35 7.20 2.40
C LYS A 40 -30.35 8.14 1.74
N LEU A 41 -29.69 7.72 0.66
CA LEU A 41 -28.76 8.58 -0.06
C LEU A 41 -29.51 9.66 -0.87
N PRO A 42 -28.86 10.81 -1.12
CA PRO A 42 -29.37 11.82 -2.04
C PRO A 42 -29.65 11.25 -3.45
N ASN A 43 -30.63 11.81 -4.17
CA ASN A 43 -31.04 11.31 -5.49
C ASN A 43 -29.91 11.32 -6.55
N ASP A 44 -28.87 12.13 -6.36
CA ASP A 44 -27.69 12.19 -7.22
C ASP A 44 -26.60 11.16 -6.85
N GLN A 45 -26.77 10.42 -5.75
CA GLN A 45 -25.85 9.37 -5.29
C GLN A 45 -26.63 8.09 -4.96
N SER A 46 -26.59 7.09 -5.84
CA SER A 46 -27.36 5.85 -5.66
C SER A 46 -26.53 4.62 -5.29
N LYS A 47 -25.21 4.77 -5.14
CA LYS A 47 -24.29 3.64 -4.98
C LYS A 47 -23.41 3.79 -3.76
N ILE A 48 -23.20 2.69 -3.07
CA ILE A 48 -22.26 2.57 -1.96
C ILE A 48 -21.01 1.83 -2.45
N VAL A 49 -19.84 2.34 -2.04
CA VAL A 49 -18.56 1.66 -2.20
C VAL A 49 -18.00 1.38 -0.81
N VAL A 50 -17.72 0.11 -0.52
CA VAL A 50 -17.04 -0.32 0.71
C VAL A 50 -15.57 -0.57 0.38
N ILE A 51 -14.67 0.00 1.19
CA ILE A 51 -13.23 -0.24 1.08
C ILE A 51 -12.80 -1.04 2.31
N ALA A 52 -12.48 -2.31 2.10
CA ALA A 52 -11.95 -3.20 3.11
C ALA A 52 -10.41 -3.21 3.02
N ASP A 53 -9.80 -2.26 3.74
CA ASP A 53 -8.36 -2.06 3.78
C ASP A 53 -7.65 -2.98 4.80
N ASN A 54 -6.35 -3.19 4.59
CA ASN A 54 -5.43 -3.98 5.42
C ASN A 54 -5.72 -5.49 5.48
N LEU A 55 -6.48 -6.07 4.56
CA LEU A 55 -6.64 -7.53 4.50
C LEU A 55 -5.34 -8.22 4.03
N ASP A 56 -4.51 -7.52 3.26
CA ASP A 56 -3.14 -7.90 2.90
C ASP A 56 -2.19 -8.03 4.11
N ARG A 57 -2.53 -7.42 5.25
CA ARG A 57 -1.72 -7.45 6.48
C ARG A 57 -2.07 -8.60 7.42
N ILE A 58 -3.05 -9.43 7.08
CA ILE A 58 -3.36 -10.65 7.82
C ILE A 58 -2.12 -11.55 7.73
N ILE A 59 -1.61 -12.03 8.86
CA ILE A 59 -0.43 -12.90 8.87
C ILE A 59 -0.85 -14.24 8.23
N PRO A 60 -0.16 -14.69 7.16
CA PRO A 60 -0.45 -15.99 6.57
C PRO A 60 -0.12 -17.07 7.59
N LEU A 61 -1.13 -17.85 7.96
CA LEU A 61 -0.93 -19.07 8.73
C LEU A 61 -0.94 -20.24 7.76
N GLU A 62 0.16 -20.98 7.72
CA GLU A 62 0.18 -22.32 7.12
C GLU A 62 -0.58 -23.23 8.08
N LYS A 63 -1.81 -23.59 7.71
CA LYS A 63 -2.50 -24.70 8.36
C LYS A 63 -1.96 -25.98 7.73
N GLY A 64 -2.00 -27.12 8.44
CA GLY A 64 -1.54 -28.41 7.91
C GLY A 64 -2.28 -28.93 6.66
N ASN A 65 -3.17 -28.12 6.07
CA ASN A 65 -3.82 -28.33 4.80
C ASN A 65 -3.14 -27.42 3.77
N GLU A 66 -3.08 -27.82 2.51
CA GLU A 66 -2.33 -27.20 1.40
C GLU A 66 -2.56 -25.70 1.12
N ARG A 67 -3.43 -25.01 1.88
CA ARG A 67 -3.77 -23.60 1.72
C ARG A 67 -3.36 -22.73 2.91
N THR A 68 -2.81 -21.57 2.57
CA THR A 68 -2.56 -20.44 3.47
C THR A 68 -3.88 -19.80 3.91
N SER A 69 -3.87 -19.10 5.05
CA SER A 69 -5.04 -18.32 5.47
C SER A 69 -5.44 -17.21 4.48
N HIS A 70 -4.53 -16.75 3.61
CA HIS A 70 -4.86 -15.83 2.54
C HIS A 70 -5.72 -16.50 1.46
N GLU A 71 -5.32 -17.70 1.02
CA GLU A 71 -6.09 -18.48 0.05
C GLU A 71 -7.45 -18.87 0.61
N GLU A 72 -7.53 -19.26 1.88
CA GLU A 72 -8.80 -19.55 2.55
C GLU A 72 -9.75 -18.34 2.49
N ILE A 73 -9.28 -17.14 2.88
CA ILE A 73 -10.12 -15.93 2.88
C ILE A 73 -10.55 -15.54 1.47
N PHE A 74 -9.60 -15.48 0.53
CA PHE A 74 -9.87 -14.88 -0.78
C PHE A 74 -10.39 -15.88 -1.81
N LEU A 75 -10.12 -17.17 -1.68
CA LEU A 75 -10.57 -18.20 -2.63
C LEU A 75 -11.74 -18.98 -2.04
N ASP A 76 -11.56 -19.59 -0.86
CA ASP A 76 -12.59 -20.47 -0.28
C ASP A 76 -13.81 -19.69 0.21
N TYR A 77 -13.58 -18.52 0.83
CA TYR A 77 -14.65 -17.62 1.27
C TYR A 77 -15.03 -16.54 0.24
N SER A 78 -14.67 -16.75 -1.03
CA SER A 78 -14.98 -15.80 -2.11
C SER A 78 -16.47 -15.56 -2.32
N SER A 79 -17.30 -16.58 -2.13
CA SER A 79 -18.75 -16.46 -2.25
C SER A 79 -19.33 -15.45 -1.24
N GLN A 80 -18.76 -15.39 -0.04
CA GLN A 80 -19.16 -14.44 1.01
C GLN A 80 -18.63 -13.04 0.70
N LEU A 81 -17.39 -12.92 0.23
CA LEU A 81 -16.79 -11.63 -0.14
C LEU A 81 -17.47 -10.99 -1.36
N THR A 82 -18.02 -11.79 -2.27
CA THR A 82 -18.71 -11.30 -3.48
C THR A 82 -20.22 -11.14 -3.33
N ALA A 83 -20.80 -11.55 -2.20
CA ALA A 83 -22.26 -11.54 -1.98
C ALA A 83 -22.82 -10.22 -1.43
N LEU A 84 -21.99 -9.20 -1.18
CA LEU A 84 -22.47 -7.90 -0.70
C LEU A 84 -23.14 -7.10 -1.85
N ASN A 85 -24.32 -6.54 -1.60
CA ASN A 85 -25.12 -5.77 -2.56
C ASN A 85 -24.58 -4.33 -2.77
N CYS A 86 -23.27 -4.19 -2.89
CA CYS A 86 -22.57 -2.93 -3.16
C CYS A 86 -21.23 -3.17 -3.86
N HIS A 87 -20.58 -2.09 -4.31
CA HIS A 87 -19.21 -2.20 -4.80
C HIS A 87 -18.25 -2.37 -3.63
N VAL A 88 -17.35 -3.34 -3.70
CA VAL A 88 -16.34 -3.55 -2.66
C VAL A 88 -14.93 -3.53 -3.25
N VAL A 89 -14.03 -2.83 -2.57
CA VAL A 89 -12.59 -2.80 -2.86
C VAL A 89 -11.88 -3.54 -1.73
N TYR A 90 -11.17 -4.62 -2.09
CA TYR A 90 -10.35 -5.41 -1.17
C TYR A 90 -8.87 -5.14 -1.41
N THR A 91 -8.09 -4.97 -0.35
CA THR A 91 -6.62 -5.08 -0.45
C THR A 91 -6.23 -6.55 -0.38
N VAL A 92 -5.53 -7.06 -1.39
CA VAL A 92 -5.07 -8.46 -1.41
C VAL A 92 -3.56 -8.55 -1.18
N PRO A 93 -3.07 -9.60 -0.52
CA PRO A 93 -1.64 -9.84 -0.40
C PRO A 93 -0.98 -9.89 -1.78
N ILE A 94 0.13 -9.18 -1.95
CA ILE A 94 0.86 -9.18 -3.23
C ILE A 94 1.32 -10.59 -3.60
N SER A 95 1.70 -11.41 -2.63
CA SER A 95 2.08 -12.81 -2.85
C SER A 95 0.95 -13.62 -3.50
N LEU A 96 -0.31 -13.37 -3.13
CA LEU A 96 -1.47 -14.06 -3.70
C LEU A 96 -1.75 -13.57 -5.13
N ALA A 97 -1.60 -12.27 -5.40
CA ALA A 97 -1.79 -11.70 -6.73
C ALA A 97 -0.74 -12.20 -7.75
N TYR A 98 0.43 -12.63 -7.29
CA TYR A 98 1.51 -13.18 -8.12
C TYR A 98 1.74 -14.70 -7.93
N SER A 99 0.82 -15.40 -7.26
CA SER A 99 0.92 -16.86 -7.08
C SER A 99 0.33 -17.63 -8.27
N SER A 100 0.41 -18.96 -8.21
CA SER A 100 -0.29 -19.87 -9.13
C SER A 100 -1.82 -19.65 -9.16
N ASN A 101 -2.40 -19.02 -8.13
CA ASN A 101 -3.83 -18.78 -8.02
C ASN A 101 -4.27 -17.45 -8.63
N ALA A 102 -3.37 -16.69 -9.25
CA ALA A 102 -3.69 -15.39 -9.84
C ALA A 102 -4.85 -15.46 -10.87
N THR A 103 -4.92 -16.54 -11.65
CA THR A 103 -6.02 -16.76 -12.62
C THR A 103 -7.37 -16.95 -11.91
N GLU A 104 -7.40 -17.72 -10.83
CA GLU A 104 -8.61 -17.94 -10.04
C GLU A 104 -9.07 -16.65 -9.36
N LEU A 105 -8.13 -15.92 -8.75
CA LEU A 105 -8.38 -14.61 -8.15
C LEU A 105 -8.98 -13.62 -9.18
N ARG A 106 -8.45 -13.61 -10.40
CA ARG A 106 -8.98 -12.79 -11.50
C ARG A 106 -10.39 -13.18 -11.90
N ASN A 107 -10.70 -14.48 -11.94
CA ASN A 107 -12.03 -14.94 -12.32
C ASN A 107 -13.08 -14.57 -11.26
N ILE A 108 -12.70 -14.54 -9.98
CA ILE A 108 -13.59 -14.20 -8.87
C ILE A 108 -13.77 -12.68 -8.73
N TYR A 109 -12.69 -11.90 -8.74
CA TYR A 109 -12.70 -10.46 -8.37
C TYR A 109 -12.37 -9.49 -9.50
N ALA A 110 -12.16 -9.97 -10.73
CA ALA A 110 -11.48 -9.25 -11.81
C ALA A 110 -9.97 -9.04 -11.56
N THR A 111 -9.29 -8.45 -12.54
CA THR A 111 -7.84 -8.27 -12.50
C THR A 111 -7.43 -7.36 -11.33
N PRO A 112 -6.60 -7.85 -10.38
CA PRO A 112 -6.08 -7.02 -9.30
C PRO A 112 -5.35 -5.78 -9.82
N GLN A 113 -5.65 -4.64 -9.21
CA GLN A 113 -4.99 -3.37 -9.54
C GLN A 113 -3.82 -3.14 -8.59
N VAL A 114 -2.64 -2.92 -9.14
CA VAL A 114 -1.44 -2.56 -8.36
C VAL A 114 -1.30 -1.04 -8.35
N LEU A 115 -1.33 -0.44 -7.17
CA LEU A 115 -1.09 1.00 -7.02
C LEU A 115 0.40 1.28 -7.24
N PRO A 116 0.78 2.08 -8.26
CA PRO A 116 2.17 2.36 -8.53
C PRO A 116 2.78 3.26 -7.45
N MET A 117 4.08 3.14 -7.25
CA MET A 117 4.85 4.10 -6.45
C MET A 117 4.95 5.45 -7.17
N ILE A 118 5.14 6.51 -6.40
CA ILE A 118 5.35 7.85 -6.96
C ILE A 118 6.71 7.89 -7.64
N MET A 119 6.75 8.12 -8.94
CA MET A 119 8.01 8.16 -9.68
C MET A 119 8.92 9.30 -9.18
N VAL A 120 10.04 9.00 -8.50
CA VAL A 120 11.02 10.03 -8.05
C VAL A 120 12.20 10.21 -9.00
N LYS A 121 12.42 9.21 -9.85
CA LYS A 121 13.42 9.24 -10.92
C LYS A 121 12.79 8.70 -12.20
N ASN A 122 13.16 9.29 -13.32
CA ASN A 122 12.79 8.74 -14.62
C ASN A 122 13.62 7.49 -14.93
N ARG A 123 13.37 6.86 -16.07
CA ARG A 123 14.07 5.64 -16.47
C ARG A 123 15.56 5.85 -16.78
N GLN A 124 15.95 7.09 -17.07
CA GLN A 124 17.34 7.48 -17.27
C GLN A 124 18.05 7.73 -15.93
N ASN A 125 17.38 7.40 -14.80
CA ASN A 125 17.86 7.61 -13.43
C ASN A 125 18.04 9.11 -13.08
N GLU A 126 17.44 10.00 -13.86
CA GLU A 126 17.43 11.44 -13.61
C GLU A 126 16.26 11.79 -12.68
N SER A 127 16.41 12.80 -11.84
CA SER A 127 15.37 13.23 -10.90
C SER A 127 14.07 13.62 -11.63
N TYR A 128 12.94 13.12 -11.14
CA TYR A 128 11.62 13.44 -11.68
C TYR A 128 10.89 14.42 -10.76
N SER A 129 10.95 15.71 -11.09
CA SER A 129 10.45 16.81 -10.24
C SER A 129 8.99 16.64 -9.85
N LYS A 130 8.10 16.32 -10.78
CA LYS A 130 6.66 16.16 -10.49
C LYS A 130 6.36 15.14 -9.38
N GLY A 131 7.12 14.05 -9.33
CA GLY A 131 6.95 13.06 -8.28
C GLY A 131 7.57 13.49 -6.95
N LEU A 132 8.72 14.16 -6.99
CA LEU A 132 9.31 14.79 -5.79
C LEU A 132 8.38 15.85 -5.20
N ASP A 133 7.72 16.65 -6.04
CA ASP A 133 6.71 17.63 -5.63
C ASP A 133 5.46 16.95 -5.07
N LYS A 134 5.10 15.77 -5.57
CA LYS A 134 4.00 14.98 -4.99
C LYS A 134 4.35 14.44 -3.61
N LEU A 135 5.60 14.00 -3.39
CA LEU A 135 6.07 13.61 -2.05
C LEU A 135 6.16 14.80 -1.10
N LYS A 136 6.57 15.97 -1.61
CA LYS A 136 6.50 17.26 -0.90
C LYS A 136 5.08 17.52 -0.41
N GLU A 137 4.08 17.43 -1.29
CA GLU A 137 2.66 17.64 -0.96
C GLU A 137 2.17 16.68 0.14
N VAL A 138 2.65 15.43 0.15
CA VAL A 138 2.33 14.47 1.23
C VAL A 138 2.87 14.94 2.58
N ILE A 139 4.10 15.46 2.62
CA ILE A 139 4.69 16.02 3.84
C ILE A 139 3.93 17.28 4.27
N GLU A 140 3.64 18.20 3.35
CA GLU A 140 2.89 19.43 3.62
C GLU A 140 1.52 19.13 4.20
N LYS A 141 0.77 18.21 3.59
CA LYS A 141 -0.54 17.78 4.09
C LYS A 141 -0.49 17.25 5.52
N ARG A 142 0.63 16.69 5.98
CA ARG A 142 0.79 16.24 7.37
C ARG A 142 1.08 17.40 8.31
N ILE A 143 1.97 18.31 7.91
CA ILE A 143 2.39 19.46 8.71
C ILE A 143 1.25 20.48 8.84
N HIS A 144 0.51 20.71 7.77
CA HIS A 144 -0.61 21.65 7.72
C HIS A 144 -1.84 21.19 8.54
N LEU A 145 -1.87 19.96 9.03
CA LEU A 145 -2.82 19.55 10.07
C LEU A 145 -2.54 20.23 11.42
N VAL A 146 -1.31 20.71 11.63
CA VAL A 146 -0.88 21.40 12.85
C VAL A 146 -0.84 22.91 12.61
N ASP A 147 -0.18 23.37 11.55
CA ASP A 147 -0.19 24.79 11.15
C ASP A 147 -0.02 24.91 9.62
N SER A 148 -1.03 25.46 8.95
CA SER A 148 -1.08 25.60 7.49
C SER A 148 -0.17 26.69 6.94
N ARG A 149 0.45 27.51 7.80
CA ARG A 149 1.34 28.62 7.40
C ARG A 149 2.80 28.20 7.34
N ILE A 150 3.12 26.99 7.79
CA ILE A 150 4.49 26.48 7.77
C ILE A 150 4.89 26.21 6.32
N ASP A 151 5.95 26.88 5.89
CA ASP A 151 6.66 26.60 4.65
C ASP A 151 7.74 25.57 4.94
N ILE A 152 7.62 24.40 4.34
CA ILE A 152 8.48 23.27 4.64
C ILE A 152 9.93 23.49 4.16
N ASP A 153 10.15 24.31 3.13
CA ASP A 153 11.49 24.49 2.55
C ASP A 153 12.34 25.52 3.29
N THR A 154 11.69 26.34 4.12
CA THR A 154 12.33 27.40 4.88
C THR A 154 12.28 27.17 6.38
N GLN A 155 11.29 26.42 6.88
CA GLN A 155 11.10 26.20 8.32
C GLN A 155 11.29 24.75 8.78
N ILE A 156 11.17 23.76 7.87
CA ILE A 156 11.24 22.34 8.24
C ILE A 156 12.52 21.70 7.73
N PHE A 157 12.97 22.06 6.54
CA PHE A 157 14.25 21.65 5.97
C PHE A 157 15.19 22.86 5.89
N ASP A 158 16.49 22.61 6.00
CA ASP A 158 17.52 23.66 5.88
C ASP A 158 17.68 24.15 4.42
N SER A 159 17.24 23.34 3.47
CA SER A 159 17.23 23.63 2.05
C SER A 159 16.26 22.72 1.30
N GLN A 160 15.83 23.18 0.13
CA GLN A 160 15.08 22.37 -0.82
C GLN A 160 15.85 21.09 -1.23
N ASP A 161 17.18 21.17 -1.35
CA ASP A 161 18.03 20.04 -1.73
C ASP A 161 18.01 18.93 -0.67
N THR A 162 18.02 19.28 0.62
CA THR A 162 17.87 18.29 1.71
C THR A 162 16.55 17.54 1.63
N ARG A 163 15.45 18.26 1.38
CA ARG A 163 14.12 17.64 1.21
C ARG A 163 14.11 16.73 -0.01
N ILE A 164 14.67 17.17 -1.13
CA ILE A 164 14.78 16.37 -2.35
C ILE A 164 15.59 15.11 -2.10
N GLU A 165 16.71 15.20 -1.37
CA GLU A 165 17.53 14.04 -1.01
C GLU A 165 16.72 13.04 -0.17
N LEU A 166 15.98 13.51 0.85
CA LEU A 166 15.10 12.65 1.65
C LEU A 166 14.05 11.95 0.78
N CYS A 167 13.34 12.71 -0.07
CA CYS A 167 12.28 12.19 -0.92
C CYS A 167 12.82 11.18 -1.94
N ALA A 168 13.96 11.47 -2.57
CA ALA A 168 14.58 10.59 -3.56
C ALA A 168 14.99 9.24 -2.96
N MET A 169 15.44 9.24 -1.70
CA MET A 169 15.86 8.00 -1.01
C MET A 169 14.70 7.07 -0.67
N THR A 170 13.45 7.53 -0.70
CA THR A 170 12.27 6.67 -0.47
C THR A 170 11.93 5.76 -1.65
N GLY A 171 12.53 5.99 -2.82
CA GLY A 171 12.15 5.32 -4.06
C GLY A 171 10.72 5.62 -4.53
N GLY A 172 10.04 6.61 -3.94
CA GLY A 172 8.64 6.91 -4.22
C GLY A 172 7.63 6.20 -3.34
N HIS A 173 8.10 5.38 -2.39
CA HIS A 173 7.23 4.60 -1.52
C HIS A 173 6.75 5.44 -0.32
N VAL A 174 5.45 5.76 -0.28
CA VAL A 174 4.88 6.66 0.75
C VAL A 174 5.10 6.13 2.18
N ARG A 175 5.06 4.81 2.41
CA ARG A 175 5.39 4.27 3.74
C ARG A 175 6.82 4.59 4.14
N GLU A 176 7.77 4.51 3.20
CA GLU A 176 9.18 4.77 3.48
C GLU A 176 9.43 6.25 3.70
N LEU A 177 8.71 7.11 2.98
CA LEU A 177 8.67 8.54 3.30
C LEU A 177 8.28 8.76 4.77
N MET A 178 7.19 8.14 5.23
CA MET A 178 6.74 8.29 6.62
C MET A 178 7.73 7.71 7.64
N LEU A 179 8.34 6.55 7.34
CA LEU A 179 9.34 5.93 8.21
C LEU A 179 10.64 6.74 8.30
N LEU A 180 11.14 7.25 7.17
CA LEU A 180 12.31 8.13 7.16
C LEU A 180 12.04 9.45 7.87
N MET A 181 10.88 10.07 7.64
CA MET A 181 10.48 11.26 8.39
C MET A 181 10.45 10.98 9.90
N GLN A 182 9.83 9.86 10.32
CA GLN A 182 9.84 9.47 11.73
C GLN A 182 11.26 9.24 12.26
N SER A 183 12.14 8.64 11.48
CA SER A 183 13.55 8.40 11.85
C SER A 183 14.30 9.71 12.05
N VAL A 184 14.14 10.67 11.13
CA VAL A 184 14.71 12.02 11.23
C VAL A 184 14.28 12.73 12.51
N MET A 185 12.99 12.64 12.88
CA MET A 185 12.46 13.26 14.10
C MET A 185 13.10 12.71 15.39
N ARG A 186 13.74 11.54 15.37
CA ARG A 186 14.47 11.01 16.53
C ARG A 186 15.86 11.61 16.70
N TYR A 187 16.37 12.31 15.68
CA TYR A 187 17.73 12.85 15.65
C TYR A 187 17.79 14.38 15.71
N ILE A 188 16.64 15.04 15.77
CA ILE A 188 16.55 16.48 15.93
C ILE A 188 15.85 16.81 17.24
N ASP A 189 16.34 17.86 17.91
CA ASP A 189 15.65 18.46 19.06
C ASP A 189 14.77 19.64 18.60
N ASP A 190 15.17 20.32 17.51
CA ASP A 190 14.44 21.41 16.87
C ASP A 190 14.69 21.43 15.36
N PHE A 191 13.88 22.17 14.62
CA PHE A 191 14.03 22.41 13.18
C PHE A 191 15.12 23.47 12.90
N PRO A 192 15.73 23.46 11.70
CA PRO A 192 15.40 22.64 10.52
C PRO A 192 16.12 21.29 10.45
N ILE A 193 15.54 20.36 9.69
CA ILE A 193 16.15 19.09 9.28
C ILE A 193 17.30 19.40 8.33
N THR A 194 18.50 18.96 8.70
CA THR A 194 19.70 19.15 7.87
C THR A 194 20.03 17.93 7.02
N THR A 195 20.78 18.13 5.92
CA THR A 195 21.27 17.03 5.06
C THR A 195 22.00 15.94 5.86
N ARG A 196 22.77 16.33 6.88
CA ARG A 196 23.49 15.40 7.76
C ARG A 196 22.53 14.44 8.48
N ILE A 197 21.40 14.95 8.97
CA ILE A 197 20.39 14.14 9.65
C ILE A 197 19.68 13.22 8.67
N VAL A 198 19.32 13.72 7.48
CA VAL A 198 18.73 12.89 6.41
C VAL A 198 19.64 11.70 6.08
N ARG A 199 20.93 11.95 5.82
CA ARG A 199 21.91 10.90 5.51
C ARG A 199 22.08 9.89 6.63
N ARG A 200 22.01 10.33 7.89
CA ARG A 200 22.04 9.45 9.05
C ARG A 200 20.82 8.53 9.07
N ALA A 201 19.61 9.10 9.00
CA ALA A 201 18.36 8.33 8.99
C ALA A 201 18.30 7.33 7.82
N VAL A 202 18.79 7.73 6.64
CA VAL A 202 18.91 6.86 5.45
C VAL A 202 19.91 5.72 5.68
N SER A 203 21.07 6.02 6.28
CA SER A 203 22.07 5.00 6.59
C SER A 203 21.54 3.98 7.59
N ASP A 204 20.82 4.43 8.62
CA ASP A 204 20.21 3.54 9.62
C ASP A 204 19.15 2.65 8.99
N ALA A 205 18.28 3.19 8.12
CA ALA A 205 17.28 2.40 7.40
C ALA A 205 17.95 1.33 6.52
N ARG A 206 19.01 1.71 5.78
CA ARG A 206 19.79 0.79 4.96
C ARG A 206 20.42 -0.34 5.78
N ASP A 207 21.10 0.00 6.86
CA ASP A 207 21.95 -0.95 7.58
C ASP A 207 21.14 -1.85 8.53
N SER A 208 20.03 -1.35 9.08
CA SER A 208 19.15 -2.13 9.97
C SER A 208 18.15 -3.02 9.22
N THR A 209 17.57 -2.52 8.12
CA THR A 209 16.43 -3.16 7.45
C THR A 209 16.84 -3.74 6.12
N TYR A 210 17.25 -2.92 5.16
CA TYR A 210 17.39 -3.36 3.77
C TYR A 210 18.58 -4.30 3.53
N ARG A 211 19.73 -4.03 4.16
CA ARG A 211 20.91 -4.89 4.02
C ARG A 211 20.64 -6.29 4.57
N ASN A 212 19.86 -6.39 5.64
CA ASN A 212 19.54 -7.66 6.30
C ASN A 212 18.32 -8.37 5.71
N ALA A 213 17.52 -7.68 4.91
CA ALA A 213 16.29 -8.22 4.31
C ALA A 213 16.54 -9.09 3.08
N VAL A 214 17.73 -9.00 2.46
CA VAL A 214 18.07 -9.73 1.23
C VAL A 214 19.18 -10.72 1.53
N SER A 215 18.91 -12.01 1.30
CA SER A 215 19.89 -13.08 1.43
C SER A 215 20.97 -13.01 0.34
N SER A 216 22.12 -13.66 0.57
CA SER A 216 23.23 -13.69 -0.39
C SER A 216 22.83 -14.26 -1.76
N GLU A 217 21.91 -15.22 -1.80
CA GLU A 217 21.41 -15.81 -3.05
C GLU A 217 20.48 -14.85 -3.80
N GLU A 218 19.62 -14.13 -3.07
CA GLU A 218 18.75 -13.11 -3.67
C GLU A 218 19.55 -11.94 -4.26
N TRP A 219 20.68 -11.57 -3.64
CA TRP A 219 21.60 -10.58 -4.22
C TRP A 219 22.11 -10.98 -5.61
N GLN A 220 22.41 -12.27 -5.82
CA GLN A 220 22.82 -12.77 -7.14
C GLN A 220 21.68 -12.66 -8.15
N LYS A 221 20.47 -13.10 -7.77
CA LYS A 221 19.27 -12.98 -8.63
C LYS A 221 18.97 -11.53 -9.00
N LEU A 222 19.10 -10.59 -8.06
CA LEU A 222 18.91 -9.17 -8.32
C LEU A 222 19.98 -8.62 -9.29
N ALA A 223 21.24 -9.04 -9.14
CA ALA A 223 22.32 -8.65 -10.06
C ALA A 223 22.08 -9.17 -11.49
N GLU A 224 21.55 -10.39 -11.62
CA GLU A 224 21.14 -10.98 -12.90
C GLU A 224 20.03 -10.18 -13.56
N VAL A 225 19.00 -9.77 -12.81
CA VAL A 225 17.91 -8.94 -13.34
C VAL A 225 18.44 -7.62 -13.91
N VAL A 226 19.35 -6.95 -13.20
CA VAL A 226 19.99 -5.70 -13.67
C VAL A 226 20.80 -5.94 -14.95
N THR A 227 21.51 -7.07 -15.05
CA THR A 227 22.30 -7.38 -16.26
C THR A 227 21.47 -7.88 -17.43
N VAL A 228 20.33 -8.53 -17.20
CA VAL A 228 19.40 -8.97 -18.26
C VAL A 228 18.65 -7.77 -18.85
N ASP A 229 18.20 -6.84 -18.01
CA ASP A 229 17.56 -5.59 -18.46
C ASP A 229 18.52 -4.76 -19.33
N ALA A 230 19.80 -4.71 -18.97
CA ALA A 230 20.85 -4.05 -19.76
C ALA A 230 21.18 -4.78 -21.09
N ARG A 231 21.00 -6.11 -21.17
CA ARG A 231 21.38 -6.93 -22.35
C ARG A 231 20.28 -7.06 -23.39
N TYR A 232 19.04 -7.33 -22.97
CA TYR A 232 17.92 -7.46 -23.92
C TYR A 232 17.41 -6.11 -24.40
N TYR A 233 17.75 -5.07 -23.66
CA TYR A 233 17.37 -3.73 -24.00
C TYR A 233 18.54 -2.76 -23.85
N PRO A 234 19.49 -2.77 -24.80
CA PRO A 234 20.62 -1.84 -24.82
C PRO A 234 20.18 -0.37 -24.93
N GLY A 235 18.86 -0.15 -25.15
CA GLY A 235 18.18 1.12 -24.91
C GLY A 235 16.89 1.06 -24.08
N HIS A 236 16.44 -0.01 -23.39
CA HIS A 236 15.22 0.02 -22.52
C HIS A 236 15.43 0.30 -21.03
N LEU A 237 16.61 0.82 -20.67
CA LEU A 237 16.64 1.93 -19.71
C LEU A 237 15.91 3.20 -20.28
N ARG A 238 15.45 3.17 -21.55
CA ARG A 238 14.48 4.07 -22.19
C ARG A 238 13.34 3.26 -22.84
N SER A 239 12.10 3.39 -22.35
CA SER A 239 10.85 2.85 -22.91
C SER A 239 10.36 1.47 -22.42
N ARG A 240 9.35 1.53 -21.56
CA ARG A 240 8.18 0.64 -21.53
C ARG A 240 6.95 1.47 -21.17
N THR A 241 6.16 1.90 -22.13
CA THR A 241 4.87 2.54 -21.83
C THR A 241 4.07 1.58 -20.95
N VAL A 242 3.81 1.95 -19.69
CA VAL A 242 2.68 1.35 -18.97
C VAL A 242 1.48 1.90 -19.72
N HIS A 243 0.71 1.01 -20.34
CA HIS A 243 -0.58 1.38 -20.91
C HIS A 243 -1.46 1.92 -19.79
N GLU A 244 -1.42 3.23 -19.59
CA GLU A 244 -2.45 3.98 -18.90
C GLU A 244 -3.61 4.12 -19.87
N SER A 245 -4.52 3.15 -19.84
CA SER A 245 -5.85 3.31 -20.42
C SER A 245 -6.69 4.17 -19.47
N PHE A 246 -6.48 5.49 -19.47
CA PHE A 246 -7.49 6.41 -18.95
C PHE A 246 -8.60 6.53 -20.01
N PRO A 247 -9.87 6.18 -19.71
CA PRO A 247 -10.96 6.49 -20.61
C PRO A 247 -11.16 8.02 -20.63
N SER A 248 -10.74 8.66 -21.72
CA SER A 248 -11.15 10.01 -22.05
C SER A 248 -12.67 10.06 -22.11
N HIS A 249 -13.29 10.66 -21.10
CA HIS A 249 -14.68 11.05 -21.18
C HIS A 249 -14.76 12.21 -22.17
N GLY A 250 -15.34 11.93 -23.33
CA GLY A 250 -15.80 12.94 -24.24
C GLY A 250 -16.97 13.70 -23.61
N SER A 251 -16.89 15.02 -23.68
CA SER A 251 -18.01 15.93 -23.84
C SER A 251 -17.50 17.10 -24.67
#